data_AF-A0A139H6H5-F1
#
_entry.id   AF-A0A139H6H5-F1
#
_cell.length_a   1.000
_cell.length_b   1.000
_cell.length_c   1.000
_cell.angle_alpha   90.00
_cell.angle_beta   90.00
_cell.angle_gamma   90.00
#
_symmetry.space_group_name_H-M   'P 1'
#
loop_
_entity.id
_entity.type
_entity.pdbx_description
1 polymer ?
#
loop_
_entity_poly.entity_id
_entity_poly.type
_entity_poly.pdbx_seq_one_letter_code
_entity_poly.pdbx_strand_id
1 'polypeptide(L)'
;MAPPGTFEFEAAFIDLEGALAGHSDAAKPVVCQQWLQNNFAYVLDFVLASSSWEKGGLANSGSAHRRTSFAVWARCAYLKERYPQQWQQWLSVFPQQQELREHFEATNISADRLRAKKLQVEDAWPGFDWRFKYAPESWSHGLLDKVVALSKMSPGRGLEMAENMYREVRARLRNTRSTSAHLLPRDLVALLSKVSSPAPTPAPASAPAPASAPAPAPAPAPDQGSSSFVSNAASIEGGRRAPTPKRDETTLLEDNDLGLDFDCDRDNSDHEKTFQLDQEKMQEVEVSTVDLSGFISNLMDGQMHGWAPELREKFSLEALRKAGDRKRLPAKLKRAGVLLRRRAEEAIRLEEAVDGASAESKAFLAMIVDKMPKHWQ
;
A
#
# COMPACT_ATOMS: atom_id res chain seq x y z
N MET A 1 -10.95 -14.87 2.65
CA MET A 1 -11.40 -14.32 1.35
C MET A 1 -11.58 -12.81 1.46
N ALA A 2 -11.57 -12.09 0.34
CA ALA A 2 -11.70 -10.64 0.32
C ALA A 2 -13.19 -10.26 0.42
N PRO A 3 -13.60 -9.42 1.40
CA PRO A 3 -15.01 -9.04 1.60
C PRO A 3 -15.58 -8.24 0.41
N PRO A 4 -16.92 -8.13 0.28
CA PRO A 4 -17.53 -7.19 -0.66
C PRO A 4 -16.90 -5.80 -0.53
N GLY A 5 -16.57 -5.17 -1.66
CA GLY A 5 -15.88 -3.88 -1.70
C GLY A 5 -14.35 -3.93 -1.66
N THR A 6 -13.72 -5.11 -1.74
CA THR A 6 -12.29 -5.15 -2.12
C THR A 6 -12.12 -5.07 -3.63
N PHE A 7 -10.96 -4.58 -4.06
CA PHE A 7 -10.60 -4.50 -5.48
C PHE A 7 -10.75 -5.85 -6.21
N GLU A 8 -10.35 -6.97 -5.60
CA GLU A 8 -10.47 -8.29 -6.26
C GLU A 8 -11.92 -8.75 -6.41
N PHE A 9 -12.78 -8.40 -5.45
CA PHE A 9 -14.21 -8.69 -5.56
C PHE A 9 -14.85 -7.84 -6.65
N GLU A 10 -14.60 -6.53 -6.64
CA GLU A 10 -15.15 -5.60 -7.63
C GLU A 10 -14.68 -5.96 -9.05
N ALA A 11 -13.40 -6.32 -9.22
CA ALA A 11 -12.87 -6.78 -10.51
C ALA A 11 -13.58 -8.06 -10.98
N ALA A 12 -13.74 -9.06 -10.10
CA ALA A 12 -14.44 -10.29 -10.43
C ALA A 12 -15.93 -10.07 -10.73
N PHE A 13 -16.55 -9.08 -10.06
CA PHE A 13 -17.94 -8.70 -10.28
C PHE A 13 -18.11 -7.96 -11.62
N ILE A 14 -17.22 -7.03 -11.95
CA ILE A 14 -17.21 -6.33 -13.25
C ILE A 14 -16.99 -7.34 -14.39
N ASP A 15 -16.04 -8.26 -14.24
CA ASP A 15 -15.81 -9.33 -15.22
C ASP A 15 -17.06 -10.20 -15.40
N LEU A 16 -17.78 -10.49 -14.31
CA LEU A 16 -19.04 -11.20 -14.35
C LEU A 16 -20.14 -10.40 -15.07
N GLU A 17 -20.33 -9.12 -14.73
CA GLU A 17 -21.33 -8.28 -15.41
C GLU A 17 -21.02 -8.14 -16.89
N GLY A 18 -19.75 -7.99 -17.28
CA GLY A 18 -19.30 -8.00 -18.67
C GLY A 18 -19.63 -9.31 -19.37
N ALA A 19 -19.36 -10.46 -18.74
CA ALA A 19 -19.71 -11.77 -19.28
C ALA A 19 -21.24 -11.97 -19.41
N LEU A 20 -22.03 -11.33 -18.55
CA LEU A 20 -23.49 -11.43 -18.55
C LEU A 20 -24.20 -10.38 -19.41
N ALA A 21 -23.50 -9.35 -19.89
CA ALA A 21 -24.10 -8.21 -20.60
C ALA A 21 -24.83 -8.61 -21.89
N GLY A 22 -24.41 -9.69 -22.55
CA GLY A 22 -25.03 -10.21 -23.77
C GLY A 22 -26.23 -11.16 -23.53
N HIS A 23 -26.56 -11.48 -22.28
CA HIS A 23 -27.61 -12.43 -21.94
C HIS A 23 -28.86 -11.72 -21.43
N SER A 24 -30.04 -12.24 -21.77
CA SER A 24 -31.30 -11.77 -21.18
C SER A 24 -31.34 -12.07 -19.68
N ASP A 25 -32.09 -11.30 -18.91
CA ASP A 25 -32.18 -11.49 -17.45
C ASP A 25 -32.64 -12.91 -17.06
N ALA A 26 -33.51 -13.52 -17.87
CA ALA A 26 -33.92 -14.91 -17.67
C ALA A 26 -32.80 -15.94 -17.96
N ALA A 27 -31.84 -15.61 -18.83
CA ALA A 27 -30.73 -16.49 -19.20
C ALA A 27 -29.53 -16.36 -18.26
N LYS A 28 -29.33 -15.21 -17.63
CA LYS A 28 -28.22 -14.95 -16.67
C LYS A 28 -28.06 -16.03 -15.59
N PRO A 29 -29.11 -16.46 -14.85
CA PRO A 29 -28.95 -17.49 -13.83
C PRO A 29 -28.50 -18.84 -14.40
N VAL A 30 -28.96 -19.20 -15.60
CA VAL A 30 -28.55 -20.45 -16.28
C VAL A 30 -27.08 -20.41 -16.68
N VAL A 31 -26.62 -19.28 -17.22
CA VAL A 31 -25.21 -19.08 -17.61
C VAL A 31 -24.29 -19.13 -16.38
N CYS A 32 -24.68 -18.45 -15.29
CA CYS A 32 -23.95 -18.52 -14.02
C CYS A 32 -23.91 -19.94 -13.45
N GLN A 33 -25.04 -20.65 -13.44
CA GLN A 33 -25.14 -22.02 -12.96
C GLN A 33 -24.24 -22.98 -13.76
N GLN A 34 -24.27 -22.90 -15.09
CA GLN A 34 -23.45 -23.74 -15.96
C GLN A 34 -21.96 -23.45 -15.76
N TRP A 35 -21.58 -22.17 -15.70
CA TRP A 35 -20.19 -21.80 -15.43
C TRP A 35 -19.74 -22.32 -14.07
N LEU A 36 -20.57 -22.15 -13.04
CA LEU A 36 -20.26 -22.66 -11.71
C LEU A 36 -20.09 -24.17 -11.78
N GLN A 37 -21.03 -24.95 -12.31
CA GLN A 37 -20.89 -26.42 -12.44
C GLN A 37 -19.58 -26.85 -13.10
N ASN A 38 -19.15 -26.16 -14.16
CA ASN A 38 -17.91 -26.48 -14.89
C ASN A 38 -16.64 -26.14 -14.11
N ASN A 39 -16.69 -25.14 -13.23
CA ASN A 39 -15.51 -24.64 -12.49
C ASN A 39 -15.54 -25.04 -11.01
N PHE A 40 -16.66 -25.56 -10.51
CA PHE A 40 -16.89 -25.73 -9.09
C PHE A 40 -16.02 -26.82 -8.50
N ALA A 41 -15.86 -27.96 -9.17
CA ALA A 41 -15.05 -29.05 -8.67
C ALA A 41 -13.60 -28.61 -8.44
N TYR A 42 -13.03 -27.87 -9.40
CA TYR A 42 -11.67 -27.33 -9.31
C TYR A 42 -11.50 -26.31 -8.18
N VAL A 43 -12.53 -25.49 -7.94
CA VAL A 43 -12.48 -24.46 -6.91
C VAL A 43 -12.87 -24.98 -5.53
N LEU A 44 -13.75 -25.97 -5.43
CA LEU A 44 -14.15 -26.52 -4.15
C LEU A 44 -12.98 -27.21 -3.46
N ASP A 45 -12.19 -27.98 -4.19
CA ASP A 45 -10.94 -28.55 -3.66
C ASP A 45 -10.00 -27.46 -3.14
N PHE A 46 -9.93 -26.32 -3.83
CA PHE A 46 -9.14 -25.17 -3.38
C PHE A 46 -9.77 -24.44 -2.19
N VAL A 47 -11.08 -24.21 -2.18
CA VAL A 47 -11.80 -23.49 -1.11
C VAL A 47 -11.76 -24.29 0.18
N LEU A 48 -12.02 -25.60 0.10
CA LEU A 48 -11.88 -26.52 1.22
C LEU A 48 -10.44 -26.62 1.70
N ALA A 49 -9.46 -26.69 0.78
CA ALA A 49 -8.05 -26.61 1.15
C ALA A 49 -7.68 -25.26 1.79
N SER A 50 -8.28 -24.15 1.35
CA SER A 50 -7.99 -22.80 1.84
C SER A 50 -8.49 -22.53 3.26
N SER A 51 -9.55 -23.23 3.70
CA SER A 51 -9.99 -23.19 5.09
C SER A 51 -8.94 -23.76 6.06
N SER A 52 -8.06 -24.65 5.56
CA SER A 52 -6.89 -25.14 6.28
C SER A 52 -5.72 -24.12 6.25
N TRP A 53 -5.63 -23.29 5.21
CA TRP A 53 -4.52 -22.34 4.99
C TRP A 53 -4.50 -21.16 5.96
N GLU A 54 -5.64 -20.75 6.51
CA GLU A 54 -5.67 -19.72 7.57
C GLU A 54 -4.89 -20.14 8.83
N LYS A 55 -4.58 -21.44 8.99
CA LYS A 55 -3.76 -21.95 10.10
C LYS A 55 -2.27 -22.16 9.76
N GLY A 56 -1.87 -22.15 8.49
CA GLY A 56 -0.51 -22.47 8.06
C GLY A 56 0.00 -21.51 7.00
N GLY A 57 0.74 -20.48 7.42
CA GLY A 57 1.20 -19.36 6.57
C GLY A 57 2.13 -19.76 5.41
N LEU A 58 1.58 -20.25 4.30
CA LEU A 58 2.26 -20.46 3.02
C LEU A 58 1.75 -19.44 2.00
N ALA A 59 2.46 -18.33 1.86
CA ALA A 59 2.06 -17.18 1.03
C ALA A 59 2.20 -17.38 -0.50
N ASN A 60 2.65 -18.55 -0.96
CA ASN A 60 3.14 -18.75 -2.34
C ASN A 60 2.22 -19.55 -3.28
N SER A 61 0.98 -19.89 -2.90
CA SER A 61 0.05 -20.49 -3.88
C SER A 61 -0.30 -19.46 -4.97
N GLY A 62 -0.09 -19.87 -6.23
CA GLY A 62 -0.03 -19.00 -7.41
C GLY A 62 -1.24 -18.10 -7.64
N SER A 63 -1.00 -16.95 -8.24
CA SER A 63 -1.98 -15.88 -8.48
C SER A 63 -3.23 -16.36 -9.25
N ALA A 64 -3.08 -17.35 -10.14
CA ALA A 64 -4.16 -17.90 -10.94
C ALA A 64 -5.27 -18.55 -10.10
N HIS A 65 -4.92 -19.40 -9.13
CA HIS A 65 -5.93 -20.07 -8.31
C HIS A 65 -6.72 -19.11 -7.42
N ARG A 66 -6.06 -18.04 -6.95
CA ARG A 66 -6.76 -16.97 -6.22
C ARG A 66 -7.80 -16.30 -7.11
N ARG A 67 -7.46 -15.95 -8.35
CA ARG A 67 -8.39 -15.35 -9.30
C ARG A 67 -9.60 -16.26 -9.57
N THR A 68 -9.38 -17.55 -9.84
CA THR A 68 -10.48 -18.50 -10.09
C THR A 68 -11.39 -18.64 -8.87
N SER A 69 -10.82 -18.68 -7.67
CA SER A 69 -11.58 -18.74 -6.42
C SER A 69 -12.42 -17.49 -6.18
N PHE A 70 -11.85 -16.31 -6.45
CA PHE A 70 -12.59 -15.05 -6.42
C PHE A 70 -13.71 -15.02 -7.46
N ALA A 71 -13.45 -15.53 -8.67
CA ALA A 71 -14.42 -15.58 -9.75
C ALA A 71 -15.61 -16.51 -9.44
N VAL A 72 -15.39 -17.63 -8.74
CA VAL A 72 -16.47 -18.48 -8.20
C VAL A 72 -17.22 -17.76 -7.10
N TRP A 73 -16.51 -17.16 -6.15
CA TRP A 73 -17.14 -16.47 -5.04
C TRP A 73 -18.03 -15.31 -5.49
N ALA A 74 -17.54 -14.47 -6.42
CA ALA A 74 -18.30 -13.36 -6.99
C ALA A 74 -19.57 -13.83 -7.71
N ARG A 75 -19.50 -14.94 -8.45
CA ARG A 75 -20.68 -15.53 -9.11
C ARG A 75 -21.69 -16.10 -8.12
N CYS A 76 -21.23 -16.76 -7.07
CA CYS A 76 -22.10 -17.24 -5.99
C CYS A 76 -22.77 -16.07 -5.24
N ALA A 77 -22.00 -15.02 -4.91
CA ALA A 77 -22.52 -13.82 -4.27
C ALA A 77 -23.57 -13.12 -5.16
N TYR A 78 -23.28 -12.96 -6.45
CA TYR A 78 -24.20 -12.41 -7.44
C TYR A 78 -25.51 -13.21 -7.53
N LEU A 79 -25.43 -14.54 -7.63
CA LEU A 79 -26.62 -15.40 -7.65
C LEU A 79 -27.43 -15.29 -6.36
N LYS A 80 -26.76 -15.30 -5.20
CA LYS A 80 -27.41 -15.17 -3.89
C LYS A 80 -28.15 -13.84 -3.74
N GLU A 81 -27.56 -12.75 -4.21
CA GLU A 81 -28.13 -11.40 -4.08
C GLU A 81 -29.25 -11.14 -5.09
N ARG A 82 -29.07 -11.50 -6.37
CA ARG A 82 -30.01 -11.17 -7.44
C ARG A 82 -31.08 -12.23 -7.66
N TYR A 83 -30.80 -13.49 -7.36
CA TYR A 83 -31.65 -14.65 -7.66
C TYR A 83 -31.73 -15.61 -6.46
N PRO A 84 -32.23 -15.16 -5.29
CA PRO A 84 -32.15 -15.92 -4.06
C PRO A 84 -32.91 -17.26 -4.13
N GLN A 85 -34.01 -17.34 -4.88
CA GLN A 85 -34.76 -18.59 -5.06
C GLN A 85 -33.96 -19.61 -5.88
N GLN A 86 -33.39 -19.17 -7.02
CA GLN A 86 -32.57 -20.00 -7.88
C GLN A 86 -31.28 -20.42 -7.18
N TRP A 87 -30.69 -19.55 -6.36
CA TRP A 87 -29.54 -19.87 -5.54
C TRP A 87 -29.83 -21.02 -4.57
N GLN A 88 -30.99 -21.03 -3.90
CA GLN A 88 -31.37 -22.13 -3.00
C GLN A 88 -31.60 -23.44 -3.76
N GLN A 89 -32.27 -23.37 -4.92
CA GLN A 89 -32.47 -24.52 -5.79
C GLN A 89 -31.13 -25.08 -6.28
N TRP A 90 -30.23 -24.22 -6.76
CA TRP A 90 -28.91 -24.60 -7.23
C TRP A 90 -28.09 -25.23 -6.11
N LEU A 91 -28.01 -24.59 -4.94
CA LEU A 91 -27.31 -25.14 -3.77
C LEU A 91 -27.80 -26.54 -3.42
N SER A 92 -29.10 -26.83 -3.52
CA SER A 92 -29.65 -28.15 -3.20
C SER A 92 -29.12 -29.29 -4.09
N VAL A 93 -28.56 -28.97 -5.26
CA VAL A 93 -27.98 -29.93 -6.21
C VAL A 93 -26.52 -30.28 -5.85
N PHE A 94 -25.84 -29.48 -5.02
CA PHE A 94 -24.44 -29.71 -4.67
C PHE A 94 -24.30 -30.66 -3.48
N PRO A 95 -23.50 -31.74 -3.60
CA PRO A 95 -23.23 -32.63 -2.47
C PRO A 95 -22.64 -31.89 -1.26
N GLN A 96 -21.81 -30.87 -1.51
CA GLN A 96 -21.13 -30.05 -0.50
C GLN A 96 -21.89 -28.76 -0.15
N GLN A 97 -23.21 -28.73 -0.33
CA GLN A 97 -24.03 -27.54 -0.06
C GLN A 97 -23.88 -27.01 1.37
N GLN A 98 -23.64 -27.89 2.35
CA GLN A 98 -23.50 -27.50 3.75
C GLN A 98 -22.21 -26.71 3.97
N GLU A 99 -21.08 -27.21 3.46
CA GLU A 99 -19.78 -26.55 3.57
C GLU A 99 -19.79 -25.17 2.91
N LEU A 100 -20.47 -25.05 1.76
CA LEU A 100 -20.67 -23.76 1.11
C LEU A 100 -21.53 -22.82 1.94
N ARG A 101 -22.66 -23.29 2.49
CA ARG A 101 -23.51 -22.47 3.37
C ARG A 101 -22.72 -21.96 4.56
N GLU A 102 -22.02 -22.85 5.26
CA GLU A 102 -21.18 -22.50 6.40
C GLU A 102 -20.09 -21.47 6.01
N HIS A 103 -19.48 -21.61 4.84
CA HIS A 103 -18.47 -20.66 4.36
C HIS A 103 -19.07 -19.28 4.02
N PHE A 104 -20.21 -19.24 3.33
CA PHE A 104 -20.92 -17.98 3.05
C PHE A 104 -21.47 -17.33 4.33
N GLU A 105 -21.94 -18.11 5.28
CA GLU A 105 -22.39 -17.63 6.58
C GLU A 105 -21.21 -17.06 7.39
N ALA A 106 -20.06 -17.74 7.42
CA ALA A 106 -18.85 -17.21 8.05
C ALA A 106 -18.42 -15.87 7.43
N THR A 107 -18.51 -15.75 6.10
CA THR A 107 -18.20 -14.52 5.38
C THR A 107 -19.21 -13.41 5.70
N ASN A 108 -20.51 -13.71 5.74
CA ASN A 108 -21.54 -12.77 6.16
C ASN A 108 -21.31 -12.30 7.60
N ILE A 109 -21.01 -13.21 8.53
CA ILE A 109 -20.68 -12.90 9.93
C ILE A 109 -19.49 -11.95 9.98
N SER A 110 -18.47 -12.14 9.15
CA SER A 110 -17.32 -11.22 9.07
C SER A 110 -17.75 -9.83 8.58
N ALA A 111 -18.60 -9.72 7.57
CA ALA A 111 -19.09 -8.46 7.03
C ALA A 111 -19.95 -7.71 8.06
N ASP A 112 -20.82 -8.43 8.77
CA ASP A 112 -21.65 -7.88 9.84
C ASP A 112 -20.79 -7.41 11.01
N ARG A 113 -19.74 -8.15 11.37
CA ARG A 113 -18.75 -7.71 12.38
C ARG A 113 -18.01 -6.45 11.93
N LEU A 114 -17.63 -6.32 10.66
CA LEU A 114 -17.03 -5.08 10.14
C LEU A 114 -18.01 -3.92 10.22
N ARG A 115 -19.27 -4.12 9.80
CA ARG A 115 -20.32 -3.09 9.85
C ARG A 115 -20.63 -2.67 11.28
N ALA A 116 -20.73 -3.61 12.22
CA ALA A 116 -20.92 -3.34 13.64
C ALA A 116 -19.76 -2.52 14.24
N LYS A 117 -18.50 -2.82 13.86
CA LYS A 117 -17.35 -2.02 14.29
C LYS A 117 -17.37 -0.60 13.70
N LYS A 118 -17.77 -0.44 12.44
CA LYS A 118 -17.93 0.89 11.84
C LYS A 118 -18.99 1.71 12.56
N LEU A 119 -20.15 1.11 12.87
CA LEU A 119 -21.19 1.77 13.66
C LEU A 119 -20.70 2.20 15.04
N GLN A 120 -19.88 1.38 15.73
CA GLN A 120 -19.28 1.80 17.00
C GLN A 120 -18.37 3.03 16.86
N VAL A 121 -17.61 3.11 15.75
CA VAL A 121 -16.76 4.29 15.48
C VAL A 121 -17.62 5.51 15.17
N GLU A 122 -18.69 5.36 14.37
CA GLU A 122 -19.61 6.45 14.03
C GLU A 122 -20.39 6.98 15.23
N ASP A 123 -20.76 6.10 16.16
CA ASP A 123 -21.41 6.47 17.42
C ASP A 123 -20.46 7.29 18.33
N ALA A 124 -19.20 6.86 18.45
CA ALA A 124 -18.18 7.59 19.21
C ALA A 124 -17.70 8.87 18.50
N TRP A 125 -17.70 8.88 17.17
CA TRP A 125 -17.26 9.96 16.30
C TRP A 125 -18.31 10.31 15.24
N PRO A 126 -19.36 11.06 15.61
CA PRO A 126 -20.39 11.48 14.67
C PRO A 126 -19.78 12.26 13.49
N GLY A 127 -20.11 11.83 12.26
CA GLY A 127 -19.58 12.44 11.04
C GLY A 127 -18.16 12.02 10.66
N PHE A 128 -17.61 10.95 11.23
CA PHE A 128 -16.33 10.39 10.81
C PHE A 128 -16.36 9.99 9.32
N ASP A 129 -15.51 10.61 8.50
CA ASP A 129 -15.40 10.29 7.10
C ASP A 129 -14.48 9.08 6.88
N TRP A 130 -15.06 7.95 6.46
CA TRP A 130 -14.32 6.74 6.12
C TRP A 130 -13.48 6.87 4.82
N ARG A 131 -13.63 7.96 4.07
CA ARG A 131 -13.00 8.19 2.75
C ARG A 131 -11.95 9.30 2.76
N PHE A 132 -11.21 9.44 3.86
CA PHE A 132 -10.07 10.37 3.90
C PHE A 132 -8.90 9.90 3.00
N LYS A 133 -8.00 10.83 2.62
CA LYS A 133 -6.95 10.65 1.59
C LYS A 133 -6.03 9.42 1.72
N TYR A 134 -5.89 8.85 2.92
CA TYR A 134 -5.08 7.66 3.16
C TYR A 134 -5.88 6.50 3.78
N ALA A 135 -7.22 6.57 3.71
CA ALA A 135 -8.05 5.43 4.06
C ALA A 135 -7.66 4.24 3.16
N PRO A 136 -7.60 3.02 3.72
CA PRO A 136 -7.47 1.84 2.89
C PRO A 136 -8.77 1.64 2.11
N GLU A 137 -8.66 1.05 0.91
CA GLU A 137 -9.84 0.66 0.11
C GLU A 137 -10.71 -0.34 0.88
N SER A 138 -10.06 -1.29 1.57
CA SER A 138 -10.72 -2.27 2.43
C SER A 138 -10.23 -2.18 3.87
N TRP A 139 -11.17 -2.22 4.80
CA TRP A 139 -10.88 -2.16 6.23
C TRP A 139 -10.76 -3.57 6.79
N SER A 140 -9.56 -3.96 7.21
CA SER A 140 -9.35 -5.24 7.90
C SER A 140 -9.92 -5.19 9.32
N HIS A 141 -10.32 -6.35 9.86
CA HIS A 141 -10.81 -6.44 11.24
C HIS A 141 -9.82 -5.87 12.25
N GLY A 142 -8.54 -6.21 12.14
CA GLY A 142 -7.52 -5.74 13.07
C GLY A 142 -7.23 -4.24 12.96
N LEU A 143 -7.43 -3.63 11.78
CA LEU A 143 -7.35 -2.18 11.64
C LEU A 143 -8.56 -1.50 12.30
N LEU A 144 -9.77 -2.01 12.04
CA LEU A 144 -10.99 -1.48 12.67
C LEU A 144 -10.98 -1.65 14.19
N ASP A 145 -10.44 -2.75 14.74
CA ASP A 145 -10.32 -2.90 16.19
C ASP A 145 -9.50 -1.77 16.83
N LYS A 146 -8.45 -1.33 16.14
CA LYS A 146 -7.63 -0.21 16.60
C LYS A 146 -8.34 1.13 16.44
N VAL A 147 -9.14 1.32 15.38
CA VAL A 147 -9.97 2.53 15.24
C VAL A 147 -11.06 2.57 16.30
N VAL A 148 -11.73 1.45 16.57
CA VAL A 148 -12.72 1.33 17.65
C VAL A 148 -12.08 1.66 18.99
N ALA A 149 -10.91 1.08 19.30
CA ALA A 149 -10.16 1.40 20.51
C ALA A 149 -9.83 2.90 20.59
N LEU A 150 -9.35 3.49 19.50
CA LEU A 150 -9.02 4.91 19.45
C LEU A 150 -10.27 5.78 19.64
N SER A 151 -11.40 5.41 19.06
CA SER A 151 -12.67 6.13 19.17
C SER A 151 -13.24 6.15 20.58
N LYS A 152 -13.08 5.06 21.32
CA LYS A 152 -13.47 4.98 22.74
C LYS A 152 -12.59 5.88 23.63
N MET A 153 -11.33 6.09 23.25
CA MET A 153 -10.40 6.94 24.02
C MET A 153 -10.53 8.43 23.70
N SER A 154 -11.14 8.80 22.57
CA SER A 154 -11.28 10.20 22.15
C SER A 154 -12.68 10.53 21.63
N PRO A 155 -13.75 10.31 22.43
CA PRO A 155 -15.13 10.55 21.99
C PRO A 155 -15.33 11.99 21.51
N GLY A 156 -16.10 12.16 20.43
CA GLY A 156 -16.39 13.46 19.83
C GLY A 156 -15.25 14.11 19.02
N ARG A 157 -14.05 13.51 18.96
CA ARG A 157 -12.88 14.06 18.25
C ARG A 157 -12.65 13.45 16.86
N GLY A 158 -13.68 12.93 16.21
CA GLY A 158 -13.57 12.18 14.95
C GLY A 158 -12.80 12.88 13.84
N LEU A 159 -13.15 14.14 13.55
CA LEU A 159 -12.49 14.94 12.52
C LEU A 159 -11.00 15.17 12.83
N GLU A 160 -10.69 15.50 14.09
CA GLU A 160 -9.29 15.69 14.52
C GLU A 160 -8.50 14.39 14.45
N MET A 161 -9.12 13.26 14.81
CA MET A 161 -8.47 11.95 14.74
C MET A 161 -8.21 11.52 13.29
N ALA A 162 -9.09 11.83 12.35
CA ALA A 162 -8.83 11.61 10.92
C ALA A 162 -7.62 12.43 10.43
N GLU A 163 -7.49 13.69 10.84
CA GLU A 163 -6.29 14.49 10.54
C GLU A 163 -5.03 13.92 11.18
N ASN A 164 -5.12 13.44 12.42
CA ASN A 164 -3.98 12.84 13.11
C ASN A 164 -3.56 11.52 12.45
N MET A 165 -4.50 10.68 12.00
CA MET A 165 -4.22 9.48 11.18
C MET A 165 -3.48 9.86 9.90
N TYR A 166 -3.92 10.92 9.23
CA TYR A 166 -3.25 11.44 8.04
C TYR A 166 -1.80 11.91 8.34
N ARG A 167 -1.59 12.59 9.47
CA ARG A 167 -0.25 13.05 9.90
C ARG A 167 0.68 11.87 10.19
N GLU A 168 0.20 10.80 10.85
CA GLU A 168 1.02 9.61 11.11
C GLU A 168 1.41 8.88 9.82
N VAL A 169 0.47 8.68 8.89
CA VAL A 169 0.79 8.06 7.60
C VAL A 169 1.87 8.87 6.88
N ARG A 170 1.77 10.20 6.86
CA ARG A 170 2.81 11.07 6.28
C ARG A 170 4.13 11.01 7.03
N ALA A 171 4.11 10.95 8.35
CA ALA A 171 5.33 10.81 9.15
C ALA A 171 6.02 9.49 8.82
N ARG A 172 5.26 8.39 8.74
CA ARG A 172 5.79 7.08 8.32
C ARG A 172 6.38 7.14 6.92
N LEU A 173 5.65 7.65 5.93
CA LEU A 173 6.11 7.74 4.54
C LEU A 173 7.44 8.51 4.44
N ARG A 174 7.58 9.61 5.19
CA ARG A 174 8.82 10.40 5.24
C ARG A 174 9.97 9.67 5.95
N ASN A 175 9.70 9.06 7.09
CA ASN A 175 10.76 8.54 7.97
C ASN A 175 11.24 7.13 7.60
N THR A 176 10.35 6.29 7.06
CA THR A 176 10.63 4.85 6.87
C THR A 176 10.81 4.44 5.41
N ARG A 177 10.63 5.37 4.45
CA ARG A 177 10.54 5.07 3.01
C ARG A 177 9.51 3.97 2.68
N SER A 178 8.48 3.82 3.51
CA SER A 178 7.40 2.86 3.25
C SER A 178 6.74 3.19 1.91
N THR A 179 6.46 2.16 1.11
CA THR A 179 5.75 2.28 -0.17
C THR A 179 4.23 2.28 0.00
N SER A 180 3.73 1.88 1.17
CA SER A 180 2.29 1.83 1.43
C SER A 180 1.76 3.22 1.77
N ALA A 181 0.93 3.76 0.89
CA ALA A 181 0.28 5.05 1.07
C ALA A 181 -0.93 5.00 2.02
N HIS A 182 -1.41 3.83 2.41
CA HIS A 182 -2.63 3.67 3.21
C HIS A 182 -2.34 3.60 4.71
N LEU A 183 -3.35 3.87 5.51
CA LEU A 183 -3.31 3.67 6.96
C LEU A 183 -2.98 2.21 7.30
N LEU A 184 -1.95 2.01 8.11
CA LEU A 184 -1.56 0.70 8.61
C LEU A 184 -1.82 0.57 10.11
N PRO A 185 -1.93 -0.66 10.65
CA PRO A 185 -2.12 -0.88 12.08
C PRO A 185 -1.08 -0.19 12.97
N ARG A 186 0.16 -0.04 12.50
CA ARG A 186 1.25 0.64 13.24
C ARG A 186 0.98 2.13 13.47
N ASP A 187 0.34 2.81 12.51
CA ASP A 187 0.05 4.25 12.65
C ASP A 187 -0.98 4.49 13.76
N LEU A 188 -2.00 3.63 13.80
CA LEU A 188 -3.02 3.66 14.84
C LEU A 188 -2.46 3.33 16.22
N VAL A 189 -1.48 2.41 16.31
CA VAL A 189 -0.77 2.15 17.56
C VAL A 189 -0.02 3.40 18.03
N ALA A 190 0.68 4.10 17.13
CA ALA A 190 1.37 5.35 17.47
C ALA A 190 0.40 6.43 17.97
N LEU A 191 -0.79 6.54 17.34
CA LEU A 191 -1.85 7.44 17.82
C LEU A 191 -2.41 7.04 19.18
N LEU A 192 -2.71 5.77 19.38
CA LEU A 192 -3.19 5.25 20.66
C LEU A 192 -2.19 5.58 21.78
N SER A 193 -0.89 5.42 21.54
CA SER A 193 0.14 5.82 22.51
C SER A 193 0.13 7.32 22.81
N LYS A 194 -0.10 8.18 21.81
CA LYS A 194 -0.18 9.63 22.00
C LYS A 194 -1.43 10.06 22.77
N VAL A 195 -2.58 9.46 22.48
CA VAL A 195 -3.85 9.75 23.16
C VAL A 195 -3.87 9.18 24.57
N SER A 196 -3.23 8.04 24.80
CA SER A 196 -3.11 7.43 26.12
C SER A 196 -2.11 8.13 27.04
N SER A 197 -1.22 8.97 26.50
CA SER A 197 -0.26 9.70 27.33
C SER A 197 -1.02 10.72 28.18
N PRO A 198 -0.93 10.66 29.52
CA PRO A 198 -1.58 11.64 30.37
C PRO A 198 -1.11 13.04 29.96
N ALA A 199 -2.03 14.00 29.94
CA ALA A 199 -1.67 15.39 29.71
C ALA A 199 -0.55 15.74 30.68
N PRO A 200 0.55 16.37 30.22
CA PRO A 200 1.64 16.75 31.10
C PRO A 200 1.04 17.53 32.26
N THR A 201 1.23 17.04 33.48
CA THR A 201 0.75 17.71 34.69
C THR A 201 1.19 19.16 34.58
N PRO A 202 0.26 20.14 34.65
CA PRO A 202 0.61 21.54 34.49
C PRO A 202 1.79 21.83 35.39
N ALA A 203 2.88 22.30 34.80
CA ALA A 203 4.10 22.61 35.54
C ALA A 203 3.69 23.47 36.75
N PRO A 204 4.17 23.14 37.96
CA PRO A 204 3.79 23.89 39.16
C PRO A 204 3.99 25.36 38.87
N ALA A 205 2.91 26.14 39.00
CA ALA A 205 2.91 27.56 38.67
C ALA A 205 4.13 28.19 39.33
N SER A 206 5.02 28.78 38.52
CA SER A 206 6.25 29.37 39.01
C SER A 206 5.93 30.27 40.20
N ALA A 207 6.60 30.00 41.33
CA ALA A 207 6.41 30.78 42.54
C ALA A 207 6.50 32.28 42.20
N PRO A 208 5.60 33.13 42.74
CA PRO A 208 5.56 34.54 42.41
C PRO A 208 6.95 35.15 42.60
N ALA A 209 7.46 35.79 41.55
CA ALA A 209 8.77 36.43 41.56
C ALA A 209 8.83 37.43 42.75
N PRO A 210 9.94 37.45 43.51
CA PRO A 210 10.09 38.38 44.63
C PRO A 210 9.94 39.81 44.14
N ALA A 211 9.13 40.59 44.87
CA ALA A 211 8.85 41.99 44.56
C ALA A 211 10.16 42.76 44.34
N SER A 212 10.29 43.39 43.18
CA SER A 212 11.47 44.20 42.83
C SER A 212 11.68 45.29 43.87
N ALA A 213 12.90 45.40 44.40
CA ALA A 213 13.29 46.42 45.35
C ALA A 213 13.07 47.84 44.75
N PRO A 214 12.67 48.84 45.57
CA PRO A 214 12.42 50.19 45.09
C PRO A 214 13.65 50.79 44.40
N ALA A 215 13.43 51.38 43.21
CA ALA A 215 14.47 52.06 42.47
C ALA A 215 15.04 53.26 43.28
N PRO A 216 16.38 53.45 43.31
CA PRO A 216 17.00 54.58 43.99
C PRO A 216 16.64 55.91 43.30
N ALA A 217 16.43 56.93 44.14
CA ALA A 217 16.04 58.27 43.73
C ALA A 217 17.05 58.91 42.75
N PRO A 218 16.59 59.60 41.69
CA PRO A 218 17.46 60.23 40.70
C PRO A 218 18.27 61.38 41.32
N ALA A 219 19.57 61.40 41.00
CA ALA A 219 20.50 62.47 41.38
C ALA A 219 20.20 63.79 40.63
N PRO A 220 20.44 64.95 41.25
CA PRO A 220 20.15 66.27 40.67
C PRO A 220 21.02 66.58 39.44
N ALA A 221 20.39 67.18 38.43
CA ALA A 221 21.00 67.60 37.18
C ALA A 221 21.94 68.80 37.37
N PRO A 222 23.09 68.86 36.66
CA PRO A 222 23.92 70.06 36.62
C PRO A 222 23.36 71.09 35.64
N ASP A 223 23.33 72.34 36.10
CA ASP A 223 23.16 73.55 35.29
C ASP A 223 24.29 73.66 34.26
N GLN A 224 23.93 73.77 32.97
CA GLN A 224 24.85 74.26 31.95
C GLN A 224 24.19 75.37 31.14
N GLY A 225 24.77 76.56 31.32
CA GLY A 225 24.36 77.79 30.68
C GLY A 225 24.70 77.87 29.19
N SER A 226 23.84 78.63 28.52
CA SER A 226 24.15 79.70 27.58
C SER A 226 25.43 79.61 26.75
N SER A 227 25.26 79.35 25.45
CA SER A 227 26.05 80.02 24.41
C SER A 227 25.33 79.88 23.06
N SER A 228 24.97 81.05 22.50
CA SER A 228 24.46 81.20 21.15
C SER A 228 25.63 81.22 20.17
N PHE A 229 25.56 80.50 19.05
CA PHE A 229 26.04 81.05 17.78
C PHE A 229 25.39 80.37 16.58
N VAL A 230 25.30 81.15 15.52
CA VAL A 230 24.36 81.07 14.40
C VAL A 230 25.01 80.34 13.22
N SER A 231 24.20 79.64 12.42
CA SER A 231 24.18 79.67 10.94
C SER A 231 24.32 78.33 10.19
N ASN A 232 23.29 78.05 9.38
CA ASN A 232 23.31 77.43 8.03
C ASN A 232 24.00 76.07 7.81
N ALA A 233 23.20 75.03 7.55
CA ALA A 233 22.86 74.56 6.19
C ALA A 233 22.29 73.13 6.23
N ALA A 234 21.37 72.85 5.32
CA ALA A 234 20.59 71.62 5.21
C ALA A 234 21.45 70.40 4.82
N SER A 235 21.20 69.26 5.48
CA SER A 235 21.44 67.95 4.87
C SER A 235 20.47 66.91 5.44
N ILE A 236 19.51 66.55 4.60
CA ILE A 236 18.53 65.47 4.77
C ILE A 236 19.22 64.20 4.29
N GLU A 237 19.92 63.46 5.13
CA GLU A 237 20.26 62.06 4.87
C GLU A 237 20.88 61.45 6.15
N GLY A 238 20.21 60.53 6.82
CA GLY A 238 20.79 59.93 8.03
C GLY A 238 19.84 59.12 8.89
N GLY A 239 19.05 58.24 8.26
CA GLY A 239 18.23 57.25 8.97
C GLY A 239 19.11 56.38 9.86
N ARG A 240 18.87 56.50 11.17
CA ARG A 240 19.55 55.81 12.27
C ARG A 240 19.44 54.28 12.11
N ARG A 241 20.54 53.62 11.75
CA ARG A 241 20.71 52.19 12.06
C ARG A 241 21.25 52.10 13.48
N ALA A 242 20.52 51.41 14.35
CA ALA A 242 21.00 51.05 15.68
C ALA A 242 22.31 50.24 15.57
N PRO A 243 23.29 50.46 16.45
CA PRO A 243 24.52 49.68 16.46
C PRO A 243 24.19 48.23 16.85
N THR A 244 24.35 47.30 15.91
CA THR A 244 24.40 45.86 16.22
C THR A 244 25.61 45.57 17.12
N PRO A 245 25.44 44.84 18.23
CA PRO A 245 26.55 44.43 19.07
C PRO A 245 27.52 43.54 18.29
N LYS A 246 28.82 43.87 18.35
CA LYS A 246 29.88 43.03 17.80
C LYS A 246 29.96 41.75 18.64
N ARG A 247 30.05 40.62 17.93
CA ARG A 247 30.30 39.29 18.51
C ARG A 247 31.76 39.22 18.90
N ASP A 248 32.04 39.03 20.18
CA ASP A 248 33.38 38.77 20.68
C ASP A 248 33.88 37.46 20.07
N GLU A 249 34.84 37.57 19.16
CA GLU A 249 35.70 36.46 18.76
C GLU A 249 36.72 36.26 19.87
N THR A 250 36.44 35.28 20.73
CA THR A 250 37.40 34.77 21.70
C THR A 250 37.78 33.35 21.33
N THR A 251 39.06 33.22 20.97
CA THR A 251 39.96 32.12 21.36
C THR A 251 39.54 30.72 20.96
N LEU A 252 39.81 30.46 19.69
CA LEU A 252 40.53 29.30 19.21
C LEU A 252 41.76 29.02 20.11
N LEU A 253 41.71 27.99 20.95
CA LEU A 253 42.85 27.18 21.43
C LEU A 253 42.33 26.07 22.34
N GLU A 254 42.61 24.83 21.91
CA GLU A 254 43.04 23.69 22.73
C GLU A 254 42.25 23.36 24.00
N ASP A 255 41.41 22.32 23.90
CA ASP A 255 41.22 21.36 24.99
C ASP A 255 40.95 19.96 24.38
N ASN A 256 42.05 19.25 24.12
CA ASN A 256 42.09 17.80 23.99
C ASN A 256 42.16 17.22 25.41
N ASP A 257 41.04 16.97 26.07
CA ASP A 257 40.98 15.90 27.09
C ASP A 257 39.53 15.58 27.50
N LEU A 258 38.95 14.54 26.89
CA LEU A 258 37.81 13.84 27.47
C LEU A 258 38.01 12.34 27.30
N GLY A 259 38.91 11.80 28.12
CA GLY A 259 38.87 10.41 28.53
C GLY A 259 37.49 10.09 29.13
N LEU A 260 36.72 9.29 28.40
CA LEU A 260 35.59 8.57 28.93
C LEU A 260 35.86 7.08 28.76
N ASP A 261 36.62 6.57 29.72
CA ASP A 261 36.69 5.17 30.06
C ASP A 261 35.32 4.79 30.62
N PHE A 262 34.51 4.13 29.80
CA PHE A 262 33.41 3.32 30.28
C PHE A 262 33.79 1.86 30.10
N ASP A 263 34.56 1.37 31.07
CA ASP A 263 34.60 -0.04 31.42
C ASP A 263 33.18 -0.46 31.83
N CYS A 264 32.49 -1.10 30.90
CA CYS A 264 31.32 -1.91 31.18
C CYS A 264 31.66 -3.34 30.82
N ASP A 265 32.51 -3.96 31.65
CA ASP A 265 32.54 -5.40 31.81
C ASP A 265 31.12 -5.88 32.10
N ARG A 266 30.51 -6.53 31.12
CA ARG A 266 29.36 -7.39 31.37
C ARG A 266 29.51 -8.65 30.54
N ASP A 267 30.06 -9.64 31.21
CA ASP A 267 29.97 -11.06 30.93
C ASP A 267 28.62 -11.42 30.30
N ASN A 268 28.68 -11.90 29.06
CA ASN A 268 27.84 -13.00 28.61
C ASN A 268 28.50 -13.66 27.39
N SER A 269 29.63 -14.32 27.67
CA SER A 269 30.05 -15.50 26.93
C SER A 269 28.95 -16.55 27.02
N ASP A 270 28.60 -17.11 25.85
CA ASP A 270 28.05 -18.45 25.62
C ASP A 270 26.83 -18.42 24.70
N HIS A 271 27.09 -18.36 23.38
CA HIS A 271 26.66 -19.39 22.43
C HIS A 271 27.14 -19.04 21.02
N GLU A 272 28.43 -19.21 20.79
CA GLU A 272 28.99 -19.39 19.46
C GLU A 272 28.78 -20.87 19.06
N LYS A 273 27.72 -21.14 18.31
CA LYS A 273 27.65 -22.34 17.46
C LYS A 273 28.01 -21.94 16.04
N THR A 274 29.29 -22.14 15.77
CA THR A 274 29.86 -22.56 14.49
C THR A 274 28.83 -23.17 13.53
N PHE A 275 28.58 -22.49 12.42
CA PHE A 275 28.23 -23.12 11.14
C PHE A 275 28.89 -22.33 10.02
N GLN A 276 30.19 -22.60 9.85
CA GLN A 276 30.77 -22.64 8.51
C GLN A 276 30.28 -23.95 7.87
N LEU A 277 29.41 -23.85 6.88
CA LEU A 277 29.22 -24.92 5.90
C LEU A 277 28.73 -24.30 4.57
N ASP A 278 29.57 -24.48 3.56
CA ASP A 278 29.27 -24.52 2.13
C ASP A 278 28.68 -23.28 1.46
N GLN A 279 29.57 -22.33 1.21
CA GLN A 279 29.52 -21.42 0.07
C GLN A 279 29.82 -22.18 -1.24
N GLU A 280 29.15 -23.29 -1.52
CA GLU A 280 29.28 -23.99 -2.80
C GLU A 280 28.11 -24.94 -3.05
N LYS A 281 26.96 -24.39 -3.44
CA LYS A 281 25.98 -25.12 -4.24
C LYS A 281 25.15 -24.14 -5.06
N MET A 282 25.46 -24.13 -6.35
CA MET A 282 24.55 -23.75 -7.41
C MET A 282 23.13 -24.24 -7.08
N GLN A 283 22.19 -23.31 -6.97
CA GLN A 283 20.83 -23.57 -7.42
C GLN A 283 20.48 -22.50 -8.43
N GLU A 284 20.48 -22.94 -9.70
CA GLU A 284 19.67 -22.34 -10.74
C GLU A 284 18.31 -21.98 -10.16
N VAL A 285 18.02 -20.69 -10.16
CA VAL A 285 16.65 -20.21 -10.01
C VAL A 285 15.95 -20.57 -11.33
N GLU A 286 15.31 -21.74 -11.35
CA GLU A 286 14.24 -22.01 -12.31
C GLU A 286 13.19 -20.91 -12.13
N VAL A 287 13.22 -19.93 -13.02
CA VAL A 287 12.06 -19.08 -13.29
C VAL A 287 10.98 -20.04 -13.76
N SER A 288 9.98 -20.29 -12.91
CA SER A 288 8.92 -21.27 -13.12
C SER A 288 8.34 -21.16 -14.53
N THR A 289 8.67 -22.14 -15.36
CA THR A 289 8.15 -22.35 -16.73
C THR A 289 6.62 -22.46 -16.78
N VAL A 290 5.98 -22.68 -15.63
CA VAL A 290 4.53 -22.83 -15.43
C VAL A 290 3.75 -21.53 -15.66
N ASP A 291 4.30 -20.36 -15.29
CA ASP A 291 3.58 -19.08 -15.41
C ASP A 291 3.61 -18.51 -16.85
N LEU A 292 4.60 -18.90 -17.67
CA LEU A 292 4.71 -18.49 -19.06
C LEU A 292 3.99 -19.46 -20.02
N SER A 293 3.89 -20.74 -19.65
CA SER A 293 3.13 -21.75 -20.41
C SER A 293 1.62 -21.46 -20.42
N GLY A 294 1.07 -20.95 -19.31
CA GLY A 294 -0.32 -20.48 -19.27
C GLY A 294 -0.56 -19.20 -20.09
N PHE A 295 0.45 -18.32 -20.18
CA PHE A 295 0.40 -17.15 -21.06
C PHE A 295 0.40 -17.56 -22.55
N ILE A 296 1.21 -18.55 -22.93
CA ILE A 296 1.29 -19.04 -24.32
C ILE A 296 0.04 -19.87 -24.67
N SER A 297 -0.52 -20.67 -23.77
CA SER A 297 -1.76 -21.43 -24.04
C SER A 297 -2.94 -20.48 -24.33
N ASN A 298 -3.08 -19.39 -23.56
CA ASN A 298 -4.09 -18.36 -23.81
C ASN A 298 -3.84 -17.56 -25.10
N LEU A 299 -2.59 -17.50 -25.59
CA LEU A 299 -2.24 -16.87 -26.85
C LEU A 299 -2.58 -17.78 -28.04
N MET A 300 -2.41 -19.10 -27.90
CA MET A 300 -2.62 -20.07 -28.97
C MET A 300 -4.10 -20.45 -29.18
N ASP A 301 -4.96 -20.32 -28.16
CA ASP A 301 -6.39 -20.69 -28.24
C ASP A 301 -7.30 -19.64 -28.91
N GLY A 302 -6.74 -18.57 -29.50
CA GLY A 302 -7.50 -17.59 -30.29
C GLY A 302 -8.55 -16.77 -29.50
N GLN A 303 -8.63 -16.93 -28.18
CA GLN A 303 -9.54 -16.19 -27.31
C GLN A 303 -9.01 -14.79 -26.97
N MET A 304 -8.84 -13.94 -27.98
CA MET A 304 -8.49 -12.52 -27.82
C MET A 304 -9.66 -11.56 -28.09
N HIS A 305 -10.91 -12.01 -27.91
CA HIS A 305 -12.07 -11.11 -27.88
C HIS A 305 -12.29 -10.64 -26.43
N GLY A 306 -11.72 -9.50 -26.06
CA GLY A 306 -12.01 -8.85 -24.77
C GLY A 306 -10.85 -8.21 -24.02
N TRP A 307 -9.68 -8.01 -24.62
CA TRP A 307 -8.60 -7.28 -23.92
C TRP A 307 -8.90 -5.77 -23.88
N ALA A 308 -8.97 -5.25 -22.66
CA ALA A 308 -9.26 -3.85 -22.35
C ALA A 308 -8.27 -2.87 -23.04
N PRO A 309 -8.73 -1.72 -23.57
CA PRO A 309 -7.90 -0.68 -24.16
C PRO A 309 -6.73 -0.23 -23.25
N GLU A 310 -6.88 -0.36 -21.94
CA GLU A 310 -5.95 0.09 -20.90
C GLU A 310 -4.67 -0.77 -20.81
N LEU A 311 -4.72 -2.04 -21.23
CA LEU A 311 -3.53 -2.89 -21.31
C LEU A 311 -2.68 -2.58 -22.56
N ARG A 312 -3.28 -2.01 -23.62
CA ARG A 312 -2.52 -1.44 -24.75
C ARG A 312 -1.71 -0.22 -24.35
N GLU A 313 -2.15 0.51 -23.32
CA GLU A 313 -1.44 1.68 -22.82
C GLU A 313 -0.27 1.28 -21.90
N LYS A 314 -0.47 0.28 -21.04
CA LYS A 314 0.60 -0.24 -20.13
C LYS A 314 1.64 -1.11 -20.83
N PHE A 315 1.25 -1.86 -21.87
CA PHE A 315 2.14 -2.53 -22.82
C PHE A 315 2.29 -1.74 -24.12
N SER A 316 2.05 -0.43 -24.08
CA SER A 316 2.33 0.42 -25.22
C SER A 316 3.80 0.26 -25.59
N LEU A 317 4.07 -0.16 -26.82
CA LEU A 317 5.42 -0.19 -27.39
C LEU A 317 6.11 1.17 -27.26
N GLU A 318 5.34 2.25 -27.07
CA GLU A 318 5.82 3.59 -26.80
C GLU A 318 6.35 3.78 -25.36
N ALA A 319 5.77 3.07 -24.38
CA ALA A 319 6.31 2.97 -23.02
C ALA A 319 7.59 2.12 -22.97
N LEU A 320 7.63 1.01 -23.73
CA LEU A 320 8.84 0.19 -23.92
C LEU A 320 9.94 0.94 -24.69
N ARG A 321 9.59 1.73 -25.70
CA ARG A 321 10.50 2.61 -26.45
C ARG A 321 11.04 3.74 -25.57
N LYS A 322 10.18 4.43 -24.80
CA LYS A 322 10.60 5.46 -23.81
C LYS A 322 11.49 4.89 -22.70
N ALA A 323 11.30 3.62 -22.31
CA ALA A 323 12.18 2.93 -21.37
C ALA A 323 13.53 2.54 -22.01
N GLY A 324 13.55 2.21 -23.31
CA GLY A 324 14.74 1.88 -24.08
C GLY A 324 15.69 3.07 -24.37
N ASP A 325 15.18 4.29 -24.42
CA ASP A 325 16.00 5.51 -24.63
C ASP A 325 16.81 5.93 -23.38
N ARG A 326 16.55 5.33 -22.21
CA ARG A 326 17.35 5.56 -21.01
C ARG A 326 18.59 4.67 -21.04
N LYS A 327 19.75 5.30 -21.29
CA LYS A 327 21.10 4.70 -21.44
C LYS A 327 21.58 3.69 -20.36
N ARG A 328 20.80 3.38 -19.33
CA ARG A 328 21.11 2.36 -18.31
C ARG A 328 19.86 1.59 -17.87
N LEU A 329 19.40 0.64 -18.70
CA LEU A 329 18.48 -0.38 -18.23
C LEU A 329 19.20 -1.32 -17.23
N PRO A 330 18.58 -1.67 -16.09
CA PRO A 330 19.11 -2.66 -15.15
C PRO A 330 19.43 -3.98 -15.87
N ALA A 331 20.52 -4.65 -15.49
CA ALA A 331 20.94 -5.92 -16.11
C ALA A 331 19.85 -6.99 -16.13
N LYS A 332 18.95 -6.99 -15.13
CA LYS A 332 17.79 -7.89 -15.05
C LYS A 332 16.79 -7.68 -16.21
N LEU A 333 16.52 -6.43 -16.60
CA LEU A 333 15.62 -6.10 -17.71
C LEU A 333 16.22 -6.48 -19.07
N LYS A 334 17.54 -6.32 -19.23
CA LYS A 334 18.25 -6.79 -20.45
C LYS A 334 18.15 -8.30 -20.60
N ARG A 335 18.36 -9.06 -19.52
CA ARG A 335 18.23 -10.52 -19.52
C ARG A 335 16.81 -10.98 -19.85
N ALA A 336 15.79 -10.30 -19.31
CA ALA A 336 14.40 -10.58 -19.61
C ALA A 336 14.07 -10.32 -21.10
N GLY A 337 14.59 -9.24 -21.68
CA GLY A 337 14.43 -8.91 -23.09
C GLY A 337 15.01 -9.97 -24.04
N VAL A 338 16.24 -10.43 -23.77
CA VAL A 338 16.89 -11.50 -24.54
C VAL A 338 16.10 -12.81 -24.48
N LEU A 339 15.57 -13.15 -23.30
CA LEU A 339 14.80 -14.38 -23.12
C LEU A 339 13.45 -14.32 -23.84
N LEU A 340 12.76 -13.18 -23.78
CA LEU A 340 11.50 -12.98 -24.50
C LEU A 340 11.70 -13.08 -26.02
N ARG A 341 12.79 -12.51 -26.55
CA ARG A 341 13.15 -12.62 -27.97
C ARG A 341 13.37 -14.06 -28.40
N ARG A 342 14.21 -14.81 -27.66
CA ARG A 342 14.51 -16.21 -27.96
C ARG A 342 13.23 -17.06 -27.97
N ARG A 343 12.32 -16.81 -27.04
CA ARG A 343 11.02 -17.51 -26.99
C ARG A 343 10.10 -17.13 -28.14
N ALA A 344 10.07 -15.87 -28.56
CA ALA A 344 9.31 -15.44 -29.74
C ALA A 344 9.86 -16.09 -31.02
N GLU A 345 11.18 -16.17 -31.19
CA GLU A 345 11.83 -16.84 -32.31
C GLU A 345 11.58 -18.37 -32.30
N GLU A 346 11.60 -19.01 -31.11
CA GLU A 346 11.21 -20.41 -30.95
C GLU A 346 9.73 -20.65 -31.30
N ALA A 347 8.83 -19.75 -30.87
CA ALA A 347 7.40 -19.83 -31.20
C ALA A 347 7.14 -19.70 -32.71
N ILE A 348 7.85 -18.78 -33.39
CA ILE A 348 7.77 -18.65 -34.86
C ILE A 348 8.18 -19.96 -35.55
N ARG A 349 9.29 -20.57 -35.13
CA ARG A 349 9.74 -21.87 -35.70
C ARG A 349 8.74 -22.99 -35.46
N LEU A 350 8.11 -23.03 -34.29
CA LEU A 350 7.10 -24.03 -33.98
C LEU A 350 5.82 -23.82 -34.80
N GLU A 351 5.39 -22.57 -35.01
CA GLU A 351 4.25 -22.25 -35.88
C GLU A 351 4.54 -22.43 -37.39
N GLU A 352 5.80 -22.36 -37.80
CA GLU A 352 6.21 -22.72 -39.17
C GLU A 352 6.19 -24.23 -39.39
N ALA A 353 6.42 -25.02 -38.34
CA ALA A 353 6.38 -26.48 -38.40
C ALA A 353 4.95 -27.06 -38.37
N VAL A 354 3.96 -26.28 -37.93
CA VAL A 354 2.55 -26.69 -37.87
C VAL A 354 1.79 -26.10 -39.06
N ASP A 355 1.37 -26.96 -39.99
CA ASP A 355 0.47 -26.58 -41.08
C ASP A 355 -0.87 -26.09 -40.50
N GLY A 356 -1.19 -24.81 -40.71
CA GLY A 356 -2.44 -24.19 -40.26
C GLY A 356 -2.30 -23.09 -39.20
N ALA A 357 -1.08 -22.72 -38.80
CA ALA A 357 -0.89 -21.57 -37.91
C ALA A 357 -1.43 -20.27 -38.54
N SER A 358 -2.21 -19.51 -37.77
CA SER A 358 -2.84 -18.26 -38.23
C SER A 358 -1.81 -17.24 -38.69
N ALA A 359 -2.03 -16.65 -39.88
CA ALA A 359 -1.19 -15.58 -40.43
C ALA A 359 -1.06 -14.39 -39.46
N GLU A 360 -2.07 -14.17 -38.62
CA GLU A 360 -2.08 -13.09 -37.62
C GLU A 360 -1.10 -13.36 -36.47
N SER A 361 -0.98 -14.62 -36.01
CA SER A 361 -0.03 -15.00 -34.95
C SER A 361 1.42 -14.82 -35.43
N LYS A 362 1.70 -15.29 -36.66
CA LYS A 362 3.00 -15.11 -37.32
C LYS A 362 3.37 -13.64 -37.47
N ALA A 363 2.44 -12.80 -37.92
CA ALA A 363 2.66 -11.37 -38.08
C ALA A 363 2.93 -10.67 -36.75
N PHE A 364 2.23 -11.07 -35.68
CA PHE A 364 2.43 -10.52 -34.34
C PHE A 364 3.78 -10.91 -33.73
N LEU A 365 4.16 -12.19 -33.82
CA LEU A 365 5.46 -12.67 -33.32
C LEU A 365 6.62 -12.05 -34.11
N ALA A 366 6.50 -11.95 -35.44
CA ALA A 366 7.48 -11.25 -36.27
C ALA A 366 7.60 -9.76 -35.91
N MET A 367 6.48 -9.09 -35.61
CA MET A 367 6.49 -7.70 -35.14
C MET A 367 7.21 -7.55 -33.79
N ILE A 368 7.01 -8.48 -32.84
CA ILE A 368 7.73 -8.46 -31.55
C ILE A 368 9.24 -8.54 -31.77
N VAL A 369 9.68 -9.43 -32.67
CA VAL A 369 11.11 -9.60 -32.99
C VAL A 369 11.68 -8.38 -33.73
N ASP A 370 10.95 -7.82 -34.71
CA ASP A 370 11.38 -6.65 -35.50
C ASP A 370 11.42 -5.35 -34.69
N LYS A 371 10.44 -5.13 -33.80
CA LYS A 371 10.31 -3.89 -33.02
C LYS A 371 11.11 -3.87 -31.73
N MET A 372 11.82 -4.96 -31.40
CA MET A 372 12.70 -4.97 -30.23
C MET A 372 13.91 -4.03 -30.42
N PRO A 373 14.28 -3.24 -29.40
CA PRO A 373 15.43 -2.34 -29.50
C PRO A 373 16.73 -3.09 -29.80
N LYS A 374 17.52 -2.59 -30.75
CA LYS A 374 18.80 -3.23 -31.16
C LYS A 374 19.80 -3.45 -30.01
N HIS A 375 19.70 -2.68 -28.93
CA HIS A 375 20.57 -2.85 -27.75
C HIS A 375 20.14 -3.98 -26.81
N TRP A 376 19.08 -4.73 -27.16
CA TRP A 376 18.69 -6.01 -26.56
C TRP A 376 19.14 -7.20 -27.43
N GLN A 377 19.71 -6.93 -28.60
CA GLN A 377 20.48 -7.89 -29.41
C GLN A 377 21.90 -7.96 -28.86
#